data_AF-A0A4P2VMQ2-F1
#
_entry.id   AF-A0A4P2VMQ2-F1
#
_cell.length_a   1.000
_cell.length_b   1.000
_cell.length_c   1.000
_cell.angle_alpha   90.00
_cell.angle_beta   90.00
_cell.angle_gamma   90.00
#
_symmetry.space_group_name_H-M   'P 1'
#
loop_
_entity.id
_entity.type
_entity.pdbx_description
1 polymer ?
#
loop_
_entity_poly.entity_id
_entity_poly.type
_entity_poly.pdbx_seq_one_letter_code
_entity_poly.pdbx_strand_id
1 'polypeptide(L)'
;MVRFKISFFSVLLCFSSTTLIAKQPISSTYVFCANKNNNIYWRWAVDEKNEYVTIKGYWEKVLENDLASSLRSDHANYKYLFDFNRNTFVFVTSYSEYYRTKKYCNKDEFMQPADSSFSDWYGFELANSH
;
A
#
# COMPACT_ATOMS: atom_id res chain seq x y z
N MET A 1 29.42 -16.75 -66.59
CA MET A 1 28.16 -17.18 -65.94
C MET A 1 28.52 -17.74 -64.56
N VAL A 2 28.39 -16.93 -63.50
CA VAL A 2 28.85 -17.27 -62.13
C VAL A 2 27.61 -17.46 -61.25
N ARG A 3 27.50 -18.60 -60.56
CA ARG A 3 26.39 -18.92 -59.65
C ARG A 3 26.82 -18.67 -58.20
N PHE A 4 26.27 -17.65 -57.56
CA PHE A 4 26.41 -17.41 -56.13
C PHE A 4 25.46 -18.31 -55.34
N LYS A 5 26.00 -19.14 -54.43
CA LYS A 5 25.21 -19.87 -53.44
C LYS A 5 25.17 -19.04 -52.15
N ILE A 6 24.02 -18.48 -51.82
CA ILE A 6 23.79 -17.78 -50.56
C ILE A 6 23.33 -18.81 -49.54
N SER A 7 24.17 -19.11 -48.56
CA SER A 7 23.86 -19.99 -47.44
C SER A 7 23.19 -19.18 -46.33
N PHE A 8 21.91 -19.42 -46.08
CA PHE A 8 21.15 -18.80 -44.99
C PHE A 8 21.51 -19.48 -43.66
N PHE A 9 22.39 -18.85 -42.88
CA PHE A 9 22.58 -19.20 -41.47
C PHE A 9 21.41 -18.64 -40.67
N SER A 10 20.50 -19.52 -40.25
CA SER A 10 19.38 -19.18 -39.37
C SER A 10 19.89 -19.00 -37.94
N VAL A 11 20.02 -17.75 -37.50
CA VAL A 11 20.40 -17.41 -36.11
C VAL A 11 19.12 -17.45 -35.26
N LEU A 12 18.91 -18.58 -34.57
CA LEU A 12 17.89 -18.73 -33.53
C LEU A 12 18.29 -17.90 -32.31
N LEU A 13 17.78 -16.67 -32.23
CA LEU A 13 17.77 -15.87 -31.00
C LEU A 13 16.75 -16.47 -30.03
N CYS A 14 17.20 -17.33 -29.12
CA CYS A 14 16.44 -17.70 -27.94
C CYS A 14 16.33 -16.49 -27.00
N PHE A 15 15.25 -15.72 -27.15
CA PHE A 15 14.85 -14.74 -26.16
C PHE A 15 14.26 -15.49 -24.95
N SER A 16 15.11 -15.75 -23.95
CA SER A 16 14.62 -16.13 -22.62
C SER A 16 13.90 -14.94 -22.01
N SER A 17 12.58 -14.91 -22.16
CA SER A 17 11.70 -13.91 -21.53
C SER A 17 11.72 -14.12 -20.02
N THR A 18 12.63 -13.47 -19.31
CA THR A 18 12.51 -13.31 -17.86
C THR A 18 11.31 -12.42 -17.61
N THR A 19 10.21 -13.01 -17.16
CA THR A 19 9.04 -12.27 -16.69
C THR A 19 9.43 -11.55 -15.41
N LEU A 20 9.91 -10.31 -15.53
CA LEU A 20 10.01 -9.39 -14.41
C LEU A 20 8.60 -9.11 -13.92
N ILE A 21 8.23 -9.70 -12.78
CA ILE A 21 7.04 -9.29 -12.05
C ILE A 21 7.30 -7.83 -11.62
N ALA A 22 6.59 -6.89 -12.24
CA ALA A 22 6.70 -5.48 -11.90
C ALA A 22 6.22 -5.28 -10.47
N LYS A 23 7.16 -5.07 -9.54
CA LYS A 23 6.84 -4.70 -8.17
C LYS A 23 6.12 -3.35 -8.20
N GLN A 24 4.99 -3.24 -7.51
CA GLN A 24 4.26 -1.97 -7.42
C GLN A 24 5.21 -0.86 -6.92
N PRO A 25 5.12 0.35 -7.50
CA PRO A 25 6.00 1.44 -7.12
C PRO A 25 5.77 1.80 -5.65
N ILE A 26 6.85 1.81 -4.86
CA ILE A 26 6.80 2.28 -3.48
C ILE A 26 6.53 3.79 -3.51
N SER A 27 5.48 4.20 -2.82
CA SER A 27 5.07 5.59 -2.59
C SER A 27 5.15 5.93 -1.09
N SER A 28 4.72 7.13 -0.76
CA SER A 28 4.50 7.59 0.61
C SER A 28 3.16 8.28 0.73
N THR A 29 2.50 8.11 1.87
CA THR A 29 1.29 8.87 2.24
C THR A 29 1.47 9.45 3.64
N TYR A 30 0.62 10.38 4.03
CA TYR A 30 0.64 10.94 5.37
C TYR A 30 -0.17 10.07 6.33
N VAL A 31 0.08 10.28 7.63
CA VAL A 31 -0.60 9.54 8.70
C VAL A 31 -1.53 10.46 9.47
N PHE A 32 -2.80 10.06 9.59
CA PHE A 32 -3.74 10.61 10.56
C PHE A 32 -3.88 9.70 11.77
N CYS A 33 -4.16 10.31 12.91
CA CYS A 33 -4.55 9.63 14.14
C CYS A 33 -6.02 9.95 14.43
N ALA A 34 -6.86 8.93 14.46
CA ALA A 34 -8.29 9.05 14.74
C ALA A 34 -8.61 8.42 16.11
N ASN A 35 -9.50 9.05 16.88
CA ASN A 35 -9.89 8.51 18.19
C ASN A 35 -10.81 7.29 18.02
N LYS A 36 -10.53 6.19 18.75
CA LYS A 36 -11.32 4.95 18.68
C LYS A 36 -12.79 5.14 19.05
N ASN A 37 -13.09 6.09 19.95
CA ASN A 37 -14.43 6.35 20.47
C ASN A 37 -15.12 7.52 19.76
N ASN A 38 -14.39 8.31 18.96
CA ASN A 38 -14.92 9.43 18.23
C ASN A 38 -14.15 9.62 16.92
N ASN A 39 -14.68 9.03 15.85
CA ASN A 39 -14.10 9.06 14.52
C ASN A 39 -14.22 10.45 13.84
N ILE A 40 -14.93 11.41 14.43
CA ILE A 40 -14.99 12.79 13.89
C ILE A 40 -13.71 13.56 14.25
N TYR A 41 -13.06 13.18 15.36
CA TYR A 41 -11.80 13.78 15.78
C TYR A 41 -10.62 12.97 15.23
N TRP A 42 -10.05 13.53 14.18
CA TRP A 42 -8.82 13.09 13.55
C TRP A 42 -7.86 14.27 13.48
N ARG A 43 -6.58 13.96 13.61
CA ARG A 43 -5.48 14.94 13.52
C ARG A 43 -4.34 14.33 12.72
N TRP A 44 -3.53 15.20 12.13
CA TRP A 44 -2.26 14.77 11.55
C TRP A 44 -1.35 14.20 12.65
N ALA A 45 -0.65 13.11 12.32
CA ALA A 45 0.50 12.68 13.07
C ALA A 45 1.64 13.68 12.80
N VAL A 46 2.20 14.24 13.88
CA VAL A 46 3.33 15.16 13.82
C VAL A 46 4.47 14.62 14.67
N ASP A 47 5.69 14.85 14.23
CA ASP A 47 6.90 14.43 14.93
C ASP A 47 7.35 15.46 15.99
N GLU A 48 8.51 15.20 16.60
CA GLU A 48 9.07 16.05 17.66
C GLU A 48 9.45 17.47 17.16
N LYS A 49 9.51 17.69 15.85
CA LYS A 49 9.78 18.97 15.19
C LYS A 49 8.51 19.63 14.65
N ASN A 50 7.34 19.07 14.92
CA ASN A 50 6.06 19.51 14.40
C ASN A 50 5.94 19.36 12.86
N GLU A 51 6.67 18.39 12.28
CA GLU A 51 6.57 18.03 10.87
C GLU A 51 5.58 16.88 10.66
N TYR A 52 4.84 16.89 9.54
CA TYR A 52 3.87 15.84 9.24
C TYR A 52 4.56 14.50 8.97
N VAL A 53 4.08 13.46 9.65
CA VAL A 53 4.65 12.11 9.53
C VAL A 53 4.14 11.44 8.27
N THR A 54 5.08 10.97 7.46
CA THR A 54 4.81 10.12 6.28
C THR A 54 5.16 8.66 6.54
N ILE A 55 4.45 7.76 5.87
CA ILE A 55 4.68 6.32 5.89
C ILE A 55 4.91 5.79 4.48
N LYS A 56 5.89 4.88 4.32
CA LYS A 56 6.22 4.28 3.02
C LYS A 56 5.38 3.03 2.76
N GLY A 57 4.97 2.82 1.52
CA GLY A 57 4.11 1.71 1.14
C GLY A 57 3.58 1.84 -0.28
N TYR A 58 2.42 1.26 -0.57
CA TYR A 58 1.75 1.41 -1.86
C TYR A 58 0.23 1.26 -1.69
N TRP A 59 -0.53 1.85 -2.62
CA TRP A 59 -1.98 1.72 -2.66
C TRP A 59 -2.37 0.43 -3.39
N GLU A 60 -3.15 -0.41 -2.73
CA GLU A 60 -3.68 -1.64 -3.31
C GLU A 60 -5.21 -1.61 -3.31
N LYS A 61 -5.81 -2.00 -4.44
CA LYS A 61 -7.25 -2.14 -4.56
C LYS A 61 -7.66 -3.47 -3.92
N VAL A 62 -8.54 -3.44 -2.92
CA VAL A 62 -9.04 -4.67 -2.31
C VAL A 62 -10.27 -5.16 -3.06
N LEU A 63 -10.23 -6.43 -3.47
CA LEU A 63 -11.38 -7.12 -4.05
C LEU A 63 -12.27 -7.67 -2.93
N GLU A 64 -13.58 -7.63 -3.15
CA GLU A 64 -14.61 -8.03 -2.16
C GLU A 64 -14.36 -9.42 -1.54
N ASN A 65 -13.82 -10.35 -2.33
CA ASN A 65 -13.55 -11.72 -1.90
C ASN A 65 -12.28 -11.87 -1.02
N ASP A 66 -11.33 -10.93 -1.12
CA ASP A 66 -10.06 -10.94 -0.38
C ASP A 66 -10.15 -10.13 0.93
N LEU A 67 -11.25 -9.40 1.10
CA LEU A 67 -11.52 -8.54 2.24
C LEU A 67 -11.49 -9.33 3.55
N ALA A 68 -12.09 -10.52 3.59
CA ALA A 68 -12.13 -11.34 4.81
C ALA A 68 -10.74 -11.83 5.27
N SER A 69 -9.75 -11.90 4.38
CA SER A 69 -8.36 -12.23 4.70
C SER A 69 -7.53 -11.01 5.15
N SER A 70 -7.70 -9.87 4.48
CA SER A 70 -7.03 -8.60 4.80
C SER A 70 -7.50 -7.98 6.12
N LEU A 71 -8.78 -8.17 6.47
CA LEU A 71 -9.41 -7.67 7.69
C LEU A 71 -8.99 -8.42 8.98
N ARG A 72 -8.15 -9.46 8.90
CA ARG A 72 -7.71 -10.24 10.07
C ARG A 72 -6.61 -9.56 10.90
N SER A 73 -6.09 -8.42 10.46
CA SER A 73 -5.08 -7.70 11.24
C SER A 73 -5.76 -6.95 12.38
N ASP A 74 -5.57 -7.43 13.62
CA ASP A 74 -5.96 -6.80 14.89
C ASP A 74 -5.48 -5.33 15.05
N HIS A 75 -4.72 -4.83 14.08
CA HIS A 75 -4.12 -3.51 14.05
C HIS A 75 -4.91 -2.46 13.28
N ALA A 76 -5.88 -2.86 12.45
CA ALA A 76 -6.72 -1.94 11.70
C ALA A 76 -8.16 -2.05 12.22
N ASN A 77 -8.64 -0.99 12.87
CA ASN A 77 -10.05 -0.88 13.26
C ASN A 77 -10.89 -0.59 12.01
N TYR A 78 -11.07 -1.63 11.19
CA TYR A 78 -11.91 -1.60 9.99
C TYR A 78 -13.41 -1.41 10.30
N LYS A 79 -13.78 -1.44 11.58
CA LYS A 79 -15.15 -1.22 12.07
C LYS A 79 -15.74 0.16 11.69
N TYR A 80 -14.99 1.07 11.09
CA TYR A 80 -15.51 2.35 10.61
C TYR A 80 -15.55 2.49 9.08
N LEU A 81 -15.12 1.46 8.35
CA LEU A 81 -15.22 1.38 6.89
C LEU A 81 -16.54 0.67 6.53
N PHE A 82 -17.67 1.25 6.92
CA PHE A 82 -18.99 0.61 6.83
C PHE A 82 -19.68 0.73 5.46
N ASP A 83 -18.93 0.99 4.40
CA ASP A 83 -19.45 0.92 3.03
C ASP A 83 -18.34 0.52 2.05
N PHE A 84 -17.80 -0.70 2.23
CA PHE A 84 -16.83 -1.29 1.30
C PHE A 84 -17.50 -1.51 -0.06
N ASN A 85 -17.47 -0.49 -0.91
CA ASN A 85 -17.78 -0.62 -2.32
C ASN A 85 -16.64 -1.40 -3.01
N ARG A 86 -16.90 -1.99 -4.18
CA ARG A 86 -15.97 -2.77 -5.03
C ARG A 86 -14.72 -2.00 -5.50
N ASN A 87 -14.55 -0.77 -5.01
CA ASN A 87 -13.47 0.17 -5.35
C ASN A 87 -12.73 0.70 -4.11
N THR A 88 -12.68 -0.07 -3.03
CA THR A 88 -11.94 0.35 -1.84
C THR A 88 -10.44 0.10 -2.02
N PHE A 89 -9.62 1.05 -1.55
CA PHE A 89 -8.18 0.94 -1.52
C PHE A 89 -7.68 0.79 -0.08
N VAL A 90 -6.57 0.09 0.09
CA VAL A 90 -5.78 0.06 1.33
C VAL A 90 -4.38 0.54 1.04
N PHE A 91 -3.72 1.10 2.05
CA PHE A 91 -2.31 1.41 1.96
C PHE A 91 -1.50 0.27 2.57
N VAL A 92 -0.81 -0.48 1.72
CA VAL A 92 0.03 -1.60 2.15
C VAL A 92 1.38 -1.07 2.60
N THR A 93 1.77 -1.38 3.84
CA THR A 93 3.04 -0.96 4.44
C THR A 93 3.73 -2.10 5.17
N SER A 94 5.01 -1.95 5.51
CA SER A 94 5.71 -2.96 6.32
C SER A 94 5.36 -2.82 7.79
N TYR A 95 5.50 -3.92 8.54
CA TYR A 95 5.42 -3.91 10.01
C TYR A 95 6.35 -2.84 10.63
N SER A 96 7.58 -2.74 10.15
CA SER A 96 8.56 -1.76 10.65
C SER A 96 8.10 -0.32 10.43
N GLU A 97 7.57 0.01 9.26
CA GLU A 97 7.07 1.35 8.95
C GLU A 97 5.81 1.69 9.74
N TYR A 98 4.90 0.73 9.89
CA TYR A 98 3.69 0.88 10.70
C TYR A 98 4.04 1.21 12.15
N TYR A 99 4.89 0.41 12.81
CA TYR A 99 5.25 0.66 14.20
C TYR A 99 6.17 1.89 14.39
N ARG A 100 7.04 2.21 13.42
CA ARG A 100 7.83 3.45 13.42
C ARG A 100 6.94 4.69 13.48
N THR A 101 5.81 4.66 12.79
CA THR A 101 4.88 5.80 12.69
C THR A 101 3.80 5.77 13.77
N LYS A 102 3.44 4.58 14.29
CA LYS A 102 2.42 4.43 15.33
C LYS A 102 2.68 5.20 16.61
N LYS A 103 3.95 5.38 16.98
CA LYS A 103 4.35 6.13 18.18
C LYS A 103 3.90 7.60 18.18
N TYR A 104 3.55 8.16 17.02
CA TYR A 104 3.07 9.54 16.88
C TYR A 104 1.55 9.68 17.10
N CYS A 105 0.85 8.57 17.27
CA CYS A 105 -0.54 8.53 17.70
C CYS A 105 -0.65 8.19 19.20
N ASN A 106 -1.67 8.74 19.85
CA ASN A 106 -1.99 8.45 21.23
C ASN A 106 -2.45 6.99 21.38
N LYS A 107 -2.40 6.49 22.62
CA LYS A 107 -2.71 5.09 22.96
C LYS A 107 -4.14 4.68 22.57
N ASP A 108 -5.08 5.61 22.63
CA ASP A 108 -6.49 5.46 22.29
C ASP A 108 -6.83 5.83 20.84
N GLU A 109 -5.82 6.23 20.05
CA GLU A 109 -5.98 6.53 18.64
C GLU A 109 -5.60 5.32 17.77
N PHE A 110 -6.11 5.28 16.54
CA PHE A 110 -5.67 4.38 15.48
C PHE A 110 -5.13 5.20 14.30
N MET A 111 -4.22 4.61 13.53
CA MET A 111 -3.61 5.29 12.39
C MET A 111 -4.47 5.09 11.14
N GLN A 112 -4.47 6.08 10.26
CA GLN A 112 -5.03 5.99 8.91
C GLN A 112 -4.10 6.63 7.88
N PRO A 113 -4.00 6.05 6.67
CA PRO A 113 -3.35 6.70 5.54
C PRO A 113 -4.28 7.74 4.95
N ALA A 114 -3.75 8.90 4.60
CA ALA A 114 -4.48 9.90 3.82
C ALA A 114 -3.51 10.81 3.08
N ASP A 115 -3.88 11.17 1.85
CA ASP A 115 -3.09 12.11 1.05
C ASP A 115 -3.51 13.57 1.33
N SER A 116 -4.67 13.79 1.95
CA SER A 116 -5.18 15.11 2.33
C SER A 116 -6.20 15.03 3.48
N SER A 117 -6.57 16.19 4.05
CA SER A 117 -7.67 16.32 5.02
C SER A 117 -9.06 16.09 4.44
N PHE A 118 -9.17 15.83 3.12
CA PHE A 118 -10.42 15.52 2.44
C PHE A 118 -10.41 14.11 1.83
N SER A 119 -9.35 13.33 2.08
CA SER A 119 -9.25 11.98 1.56
C SER A 119 -10.34 11.08 2.15
N ASP A 120 -10.79 10.13 1.34
CA ASP A 120 -11.68 9.08 1.81
C ASP A 120 -11.05 8.28 2.96
N TRP A 121 -11.91 7.58 3.68
CA TRP A 121 -11.49 6.71 4.77
C TRP A 121 -10.78 5.49 4.19
N TYR A 122 -9.48 5.40 4.39
CA TYR A 122 -8.65 4.27 3.99
C TYR A 122 -8.06 3.54 5.20
N GLY A 123 -7.67 2.27 5.02
CA GLY A 123 -7.04 1.43 6.03
C GLY A 123 -5.59 1.07 5.67
N PHE A 124 -4.81 0.65 6.67
CA PHE A 124 -3.50 0.05 6.44
C PHE A 124 -3.61 -1.47 6.34
N GLU A 125 -3.01 -2.04 5.30
CA GLU A 125 -2.69 -3.47 5.20
C GLU A 125 -1.22 -3.65 5.61
N LEU A 126 -0.92 -4.65 6.44
CA LEU A 126 0.47 -4.98 6.72
C LEU A 126 0.95 -6.04 5.74
N ALA A 127 1.96 -5.71 4.94
CA ALA A 127 2.59 -6.67 4.05
C ALA A 127 3.11 -7.84 4.88
N ASN A 128 2.60 -9.05 4.61
CA ASN A 128 3.18 -10.26 5.16
C ASN A 128 4.65 -10.33 4.75
N SER A 129 5.53 -10.56 5.72
CA SER A 129 6.91 -10.96 5.47
C SER A 129 6.88 -12.36 4.86
N HIS A 130 6.69 -12.43 3.54
CA HIS A 130 6.92 -13.64 2.75
C HIS A 130 8.42 -13.87 2.57
#